data_AF-A0A345V324-F1
#
_entry.id   AF-A0A345V324-F1
#
_cell.length_a   1.000
_cell.length_b   1.000
_cell.length_c   1.000
_cell.angle_alpha   90.00
_cell.angle_beta   90.00
_cell.angle_gamma   90.00
#
_symmetry.space_group_name_H-M   'P 1'
#
loop_
_entity.id
_entity.type
_entity.pdbx_description
1 polymer ?
#
loop_
_entity_poly.entity_id
_entity_poly.type
_entity_poly.pdbx_seq_one_letter_code
_entity_poly.pdbx_strand_id
1 'polypeptide(L)'
;MRPKPPSPTTPPRVNTPSDSNTQAPRLRTPVPELHPPHSSPNPTVSRNINPATTPSGPATPELPRIDISDLPDLSRATASGLNSYLLSPAMLRNMQPANEEGLRYIVGRKFVDVKDSGTVYVEFDTDLNTYRAMDLYKKLAPGPALYRNAGESTWSPSNPLKRAHAADTDGDPEVPRKQSSPEPLPAQWRAATAELLNGHFMRLHPQMTHGERVMQLRSYNLSPLQHIRLRDDLNANPRKLPAWAESHKLRSLDSNDPTRFDELHREIEPLLLPLRTGKLARHDLHDFDESVSREFLDAFLGKLGYLRNSNDSLYRTDIPALFRGDERTPFEFYNDGRMLPRLKHPRGATTEKPISATVSLKLVKGYAGRGTESPDPEYLRYNSQRNKYPGKKPGEPDVESGESDNEWSDVSDMELDDERNYETIRHNQQFVFAYILDTRRMEVVLREENHFLNDAATRKGTWFPDDELEALISTSKRGIESQRLWLLDSTFTRAAKVDDIGEQARHGNSIEERTHSGAFNRHEYDDLIDEVARAGKPILILDQGKDWFANDIVWPE
;
A
#
# COMPACT_ATOMS: atom_id res chain seq x y z
N MET A 1 3.00 26.81 34.66
CA MET A 1 2.03 27.10 33.58
C MET A 1 2.67 28.11 32.63
N ARG A 2 2.56 27.93 31.30
CA ARG A 2 3.21 28.79 30.29
C ARG A 2 2.14 29.59 29.53
N PRO A 3 2.31 30.89 29.26
CA PRO A 3 1.28 31.71 28.62
C PRO A 3 1.08 31.37 27.14
N LYS A 4 -0.14 31.60 26.66
CA LYS A 4 -0.60 31.34 25.29
C LYS A 4 -0.24 32.54 24.38
N PRO A 5 0.23 32.33 23.13
CA PRO A 5 0.54 33.42 22.21
C PRO A 5 -0.73 34.11 21.65
N PRO A 6 -0.66 35.39 21.24
CA PRO A 6 -1.80 36.13 20.72
C PRO A 6 -2.14 35.78 19.26
N SER A 7 -3.41 35.92 18.89
CA SER A 7 -3.91 35.71 17.52
C SER A 7 -3.54 36.86 16.57
N PRO A 8 -3.26 36.60 15.29
CA PRO A 8 -2.96 37.64 14.30
C PRO A 8 -4.20 38.46 13.89
N THR A 9 -3.98 39.71 13.47
CA THR A 9 -5.01 40.72 13.19
C THR A 9 -5.48 40.70 11.73
N THR A 10 -6.80 40.74 11.51
CA THR A 10 -7.42 40.81 10.17
C THR A 10 -7.42 42.25 9.61
N PRO A 11 -7.08 42.49 8.33
CA PRO A 11 -7.24 43.80 7.69
C PRO A 11 -8.71 44.11 7.33
N PRO A 12 -9.09 45.39 7.14
CA PRO A 12 -10.48 45.81 7.07
C PRO A 12 -11.15 45.55 5.71
N ARG A 13 -12.45 45.25 5.78
CA ARG A 13 -13.35 45.02 4.63
C ARG A 13 -13.87 46.34 4.06
N VAL A 14 -13.77 46.52 2.74
CA VAL A 14 -14.40 47.63 2.02
C VAL A 14 -15.83 47.22 1.60
N ASN A 15 -16.82 48.02 2.00
CA ASN A 15 -18.18 48.08 1.45
C ASN A 15 -18.18 49.19 0.37
N THR A 16 -18.98 49.29 -0.69
CA THR A 16 -20.32 48.78 -1.14
C THR A 16 -20.43 49.19 -2.65
N PRO A 17 -21.52 49.01 -3.44
CA PRO A 17 -22.89 48.58 -3.12
C PRO A 17 -23.45 47.40 -3.93
N SER A 18 -24.64 46.99 -3.53
CA SER A 18 -25.48 45.93 -4.11
C SER A 18 -26.17 46.36 -5.40
N ASP A 19 -26.46 45.41 -6.29
CA ASP A 19 -27.68 45.46 -7.11
C ASP A 19 -28.25 44.05 -7.41
N SER A 20 -29.48 44.00 -7.92
CA SER A 20 -30.44 42.88 -7.68
C SER A 20 -30.75 41.99 -8.89
N ASN A 21 -31.49 40.89 -8.64
CA ASN A 21 -31.99 39.84 -9.57
C ASN A 21 -30.95 38.78 -10.02
N THR A 22 -31.28 37.49 -10.19
CA THR A 22 -32.60 36.88 -10.43
C THR A 22 -32.83 35.57 -9.64
N GLN A 23 -34.11 35.23 -9.46
CA GLN A 23 -34.68 34.21 -8.58
C GLN A 23 -34.66 32.77 -9.16
N ALA A 24 -34.50 31.76 -8.29
CA ALA A 24 -34.65 30.35 -8.64
C ALA A 24 -36.14 29.91 -8.73
N PRO A 25 -36.55 29.07 -9.71
CA PRO A 25 -37.93 28.69 -9.89
C PRO A 25 -38.37 27.57 -8.91
N ARG A 26 -39.31 27.90 -8.01
CA ARG A 26 -40.21 26.91 -7.39
C ARG A 26 -41.49 26.82 -8.21
N LEU A 27 -41.88 25.62 -8.63
CA LEU A 27 -43.26 25.32 -9.05
C LEU A 27 -43.74 24.00 -8.45
N ARG A 28 -44.72 24.09 -7.56
CA ARG A 28 -45.68 23.04 -7.20
C ARG A 28 -47.06 23.69 -7.26
N THR A 29 -48.03 23.01 -7.87
CA THR A 29 -49.46 23.28 -7.71
C THR A 29 -50.23 21.94 -7.74
N PRO A 30 -51.39 21.82 -7.06
CA PRO A 30 -51.89 20.53 -6.54
C PRO A 30 -53.33 20.19 -7.01
N VAL A 31 -54.09 19.47 -6.16
CA VAL A 31 -55.59 19.28 -6.12
C VAL A 31 -56.10 17.96 -6.76
N PRO A 32 -57.13 17.25 -6.21
CA PRO A 32 -57.74 17.25 -4.85
C PRO A 32 -57.81 15.87 -4.14
N GLU A 33 -58.13 15.86 -2.85
CA GLU A 33 -58.68 14.70 -2.11
C GLU A 33 -60.20 14.52 -2.34
N LEU A 34 -60.69 13.27 -2.18
CA LEU A 34 -62.09 12.96 -1.91
C LEU A 34 -62.21 11.91 -0.79
N HIS A 35 -62.88 12.30 0.29
CA HIS A 35 -63.42 11.51 1.40
C HIS A 35 -64.91 11.88 1.54
N PRO A 36 -65.78 11.24 2.39
CA PRO A 36 -65.56 10.24 3.46
C PRO A 36 -66.61 9.07 3.30
N PRO A 37 -67.32 8.46 4.30
CA PRO A 37 -67.16 8.41 5.78
C PRO A 37 -67.48 7.08 6.52
N HIS A 38 -67.27 7.10 7.85
CA HIS A 38 -68.07 6.49 8.94
C HIS A 38 -67.72 5.13 9.63
N SER A 39 -67.33 5.28 10.90
CA SER A 39 -67.94 4.68 12.12
C SER A 39 -67.44 3.36 12.73
N SER A 40 -66.89 3.48 13.94
CA SER A 40 -66.82 2.44 14.98
C SER A 40 -68.20 2.16 15.60
N PRO A 41 -68.43 0.99 16.22
CA PRO A 41 -68.45 0.96 17.69
C PRO A 41 -67.94 -0.35 18.37
N ASN A 42 -67.53 -0.23 19.64
CA ASN A 42 -67.40 -1.35 20.61
C ASN A 42 -68.76 -1.64 21.27
N PRO A 43 -69.04 -2.90 21.68
CA PRO A 43 -68.97 -3.26 23.13
C PRO A 43 -68.51 -4.72 23.37
N THR A 44 -68.24 -5.31 24.55
CA THR A 44 -67.93 -4.99 25.98
C THR A 44 -67.97 -6.37 26.70
N VAL A 45 -67.58 -6.46 28.00
CA VAL A 45 -67.84 -7.57 28.98
C VAL A 45 -66.77 -8.68 29.06
N SER A 46 -66.26 -9.15 30.22
CA SER A 46 -66.16 -8.61 31.61
C SER A 46 -65.34 -9.58 32.51
N ARG A 47 -64.58 -9.04 33.49
CA ARG A 47 -64.29 -9.58 34.87
C ARG A 47 -63.59 -10.97 34.97
N ASN A 48 -62.78 -11.34 35.97
CA ASN A 48 -62.43 -10.85 37.33
C ASN A 48 -61.09 -11.58 37.74
N ILE A 49 -60.32 -11.32 38.82
CA ILE A 49 -60.37 -10.42 39.99
C ILE A 49 -58.91 -10.16 40.52
N ASN A 50 -58.75 -9.45 41.65
CA ASN A 50 -57.49 -9.02 42.33
C ASN A 50 -57.46 -9.57 43.80
N PRO A 51 -56.64 -9.11 44.80
CA PRO A 51 -55.49 -8.16 44.86
C PRO A 51 -54.22 -8.86 45.45
N ALA A 52 -53.16 -8.27 46.06
CA ALA A 52 -52.71 -6.92 46.48
C ALA A 52 -51.14 -6.88 46.47
N THR A 53 -50.34 -5.89 46.91
CA THR A 53 -50.50 -4.57 47.58
C THR A 53 -49.28 -3.65 47.23
N THR A 54 -49.26 -2.39 47.69
CA THR A 54 -48.12 -1.43 47.68
C THR A 54 -48.10 -0.67 49.04
N PRO A 55 -47.21 0.32 49.35
CA PRO A 55 -45.96 0.82 48.72
C PRO A 55 -44.77 1.02 49.72
N SER A 56 -43.57 1.40 49.24
CA SER A 56 -42.70 2.51 49.78
C SER A 56 -41.27 2.52 49.19
N GLY A 57 -40.58 3.67 49.29
CA GLY A 57 -39.37 4.01 48.52
C GLY A 57 -37.99 3.74 49.16
N PRO A 58 -36.96 4.56 48.85
CA PRO A 58 -35.72 4.06 48.25
C PRO A 58 -34.54 3.82 49.21
N ALA A 59 -33.67 2.86 48.86
CA ALA A 59 -32.34 2.69 49.43
C ALA A 59 -31.37 2.03 48.42
N THR A 60 -30.16 2.58 48.30
CA THR A 60 -29.04 1.99 47.56
C THR A 60 -28.45 0.80 48.33
N PRO A 61 -28.08 -0.30 47.66
CA PRO A 61 -26.74 -0.84 47.92
C PRO A 61 -26.03 -1.51 46.71
N GLU A 62 -24.70 -1.35 46.73
CA GLU A 62 -23.62 -2.27 46.33
C GLU A 62 -23.68 -3.12 45.03
N LEU A 63 -22.59 -3.02 44.27
CA LEU A 63 -22.20 -3.94 43.19
C LEU A 63 -21.88 -5.34 43.75
N PRO A 64 -22.41 -6.44 43.18
CA PRO A 64 -21.94 -7.77 43.49
C PRO A 64 -20.55 -8.01 42.86
N ARG A 65 -19.64 -8.59 43.67
CA ARG A 65 -18.32 -9.10 43.25
C ARG A 65 -18.42 -9.98 42.01
N ILE A 66 -17.44 -9.82 41.10
CA ILE A 66 -17.08 -10.85 40.13
C ILE A 66 -16.12 -11.81 40.85
N ASP A 67 -16.53 -13.06 41.07
CA ASP A 67 -15.61 -14.13 41.46
C ASP A 67 -14.81 -14.56 40.23
N ILE A 68 -13.48 -14.46 40.32
CA ILE A 68 -12.56 -15.03 39.34
C ILE A 68 -12.45 -16.52 39.65
N SER A 69 -13.17 -17.35 38.89
CA SER A 69 -12.91 -18.80 38.85
C SER A 69 -11.83 -19.08 37.82
N ASP A 70 -10.69 -19.59 38.27
CA ASP A 70 -9.63 -20.06 37.37
C ASP A 70 -10.14 -21.23 36.54
N LEU A 71 -10.19 -21.04 35.21
CA LEU A 71 -10.49 -22.11 34.25
C LEU A 71 -9.20 -22.87 33.91
N PRO A 72 -9.27 -24.20 33.70
CA PRO A 72 -8.09 -25.06 33.65
C PRO A 72 -7.23 -24.84 32.39
N ASP A 73 -5.92 -25.12 32.53
CA ASP A 73 -4.94 -25.09 31.46
C ASP A 73 -5.39 -25.89 30.22
N LEU A 74 -5.85 -25.17 29.20
CA LEU A 74 -6.05 -25.72 27.87
C LEU A 74 -4.68 -25.89 27.20
N SER A 75 -4.10 -27.06 27.44
CA SER A 75 -2.89 -27.57 26.79
C SER A 75 -2.87 -27.23 25.30
N ARG A 76 -1.86 -26.43 24.90
CA ARG A 76 -1.66 -25.92 23.54
C ARG A 76 -1.43 -27.07 22.55
N ALA A 77 -2.50 -27.51 21.88
CA ALA A 77 -2.46 -28.66 20.97
C ALA A 77 -1.52 -28.42 19.78
N THR A 78 -0.48 -29.25 19.65
CA THR A 78 0.43 -29.27 18.51
C THR A 78 -0.22 -29.96 17.30
N ALA A 79 -0.82 -29.17 16.40
CA ALA A 79 -1.49 -29.65 15.20
C ALA A 79 -0.50 -30.03 14.07
N SER A 80 0.07 -31.23 14.14
CA SER A 80 1.11 -31.73 13.21
C SER A 80 0.57 -32.42 11.94
N GLY A 81 -0.58 -32.00 11.41
CA GLY A 81 -1.21 -32.66 10.25
C GLY A 81 -1.94 -31.71 9.31
N LEU A 82 -1.81 -31.93 7.99
CA LEU A 82 -2.42 -31.10 6.95
C LEU A 82 -3.95 -31.01 7.04
N ASN A 83 -4.60 -32.09 7.51
CA ASN A 83 -6.05 -32.20 7.58
C ASN A 83 -6.73 -31.09 8.39
N SER A 84 -6.03 -30.47 9.34
CA SER A 84 -6.54 -29.35 10.14
C SER A 84 -6.65 -28.03 9.37
N TYR A 85 -6.11 -27.95 8.14
CA TYR A 85 -6.06 -26.75 7.29
C TYR A 85 -6.88 -26.89 6.00
N LEU A 86 -7.53 -28.04 5.77
CA LEU A 86 -8.36 -28.30 4.60
C LEU A 86 -9.64 -27.46 4.63
N LEU A 87 -9.93 -26.77 3.54
CA LEU A 87 -11.16 -26.01 3.38
C LEU A 87 -12.37 -26.93 3.21
N SER A 88 -13.51 -26.52 3.77
CA SER A 88 -14.76 -27.25 3.55
C SER A 88 -15.22 -27.15 2.08
N PRO A 89 -15.83 -28.20 1.49
CA PRO A 89 -16.32 -28.17 0.11
C PRO A 89 -17.33 -27.06 -0.21
N ALA A 90 -17.97 -26.47 0.80
CA ALA A 90 -18.85 -25.31 0.63
C ALA A 90 -18.06 -24.05 0.19
N MET A 91 -16.84 -23.85 0.70
CA MET A 91 -15.99 -22.71 0.36
C MET A 91 -15.36 -22.81 -1.05
N LEU A 92 -15.41 -24.00 -1.66
CA LEU A 92 -14.83 -24.24 -2.98
C LEU A 92 -15.80 -23.89 -4.13
N ARG A 93 -17.10 -23.68 -3.86
CA ARG A 93 -18.16 -23.69 -4.89
C ARG A 93 -18.09 -22.59 -5.95
N ASN A 94 -17.35 -21.49 -5.70
CA ASN A 94 -17.10 -20.42 -6.66
C ASN A 94 -15.60 -20.07 -6.76
N MET A 95 -14.70 -20.98 -6.36
CA MET A 95 -13.26 -20.72 -6.38
C MET A 95 -12.70 -20.90 -7.79
N GLN A 96 -11.97 -19.90 -8.27
CA GLN A 96 -11.29 -19.96 -9.57
C GLN A 96 -10.31 -21.16 -9.64
N PRO A 97 -10.05 -21.72 -10.84
CA PRO A 97 -9.02 -22.73 -11.03
C PRO A 97 -7.63 -22.17 -10.66
N ALA A 98 -6.69 -23.08 -10.40
CA ALA A 98 -5.31 -22.69 -10.12
C ALA A 98 -4.64 -22.07 -11.37
N ASN A 99 -3.83 -21.04 -11.16
CA ASN A 99 -3.02 -20.40 -12.21
C ASN A 99 -1.82 -21.29 -12.63
N GLU A 100 -0.97 -20.76 -13.52
CA GLU A 100 0.24 -21.44 -14.00
C GLU A 100 1.27 -21.78 -12.90
N GLU A 101 1.14 -21.19 -11.70
CA GLU A 101 1.96 -21.43 -10.52
C GLU A 101 1.36 -22.50 -9.58
N GLY A 102 0.12 -22.95 -9.85
CA GLY A 102 -0.64 -23.82 -8.97
C GLY A 102 -1.32 -23.08 -7.81
N LEU A 103 -1.48 -21.76 -7.90
CA LEU A 103 -2.12 -20.90 -6.90
C LEU A 103 -3.55 -20.53 -7.32
N ARG A 104 -4.48 -20.60 -6.38
CA ARG A 104 -5.84 -20.04 -6.50
C ARG A 104 -5.95 -18.78 -5.66
N TYR A 105 -6.84 -17.87 -6.06
CA TYR A 105 -7.02 -16.57 -5.42
C TYR A 105 -8.49 -16.31 -5.06
N ILE A 106 -8.72 -15.85 -3.83
CA ILE A 106 -10.00 -15.27 -3.38
C ILE A 106 -9.67 -14.06 -2.49
N VAL A 107 -10.14 -12.86 -2.87
CA VAL A 107 -10.02 -11.63 -2.06
C VAL A 107 -8.58 -11.43 -1.52
N GLY A 108 -7.60 -11.38 -2.43
CA GLY A 108 -6.17 -11.22 -2.13
C GLY A 108 -5.47 -12.44 -1.49
N ARG A 109 -6.21 -13.45 -1.01
CA ARG A 109 -5.67 -14.62 -0.32
C ARG A 109 -5.29 -15.72 -1.30
N LYS A 110 -4.16 -16.39 -1.02
CA LYS A 110 -3.60 -17.48 -1.83
C LYS A 110 -4.03 -18.84 -1.26
N PHE A 111 -4.39 -19.75 -2.15
CA PHE A 111 -4.78 -21.13 -1.82
C PHE A 111 -4.11 -22.10 -2.78
N VAL A 112 -3.89 -23.34 -2.33
CA VAL A 112 -3.31 -24.41 -3.18
C VAL A 112 -4.13 -25.68 -3.08
N ASP A 113 -4.20 -26.42 -4.18
CA ASP A 113 -4.72 -27.79 -4.18
C ASP A 113 -3.59 -28.75 -3.79
N VAL A 114 -3.70 -29.35 -2.61
CA VAL A 114 -2.77 -30.40 -2.19
C VAL A 114 -3.23 -31.73 -2.77
N LYS A 115 -2.33 -32.39 -3.48
CA LYS A 115 -2.57 -33.66 -4.17
C LYS A 115 -3.15 -34.70 -3.21
N ASP A 116 -4.18 -35.39 -3.69
CA ASP A 116 -4.93 -36.44 -2.98
C ASP A 116 -5.53 -36.02 -1.61
N SER A 117 -5.57 -34.71 -1.30
CA SER A 117 -5.99 -34.17 0.00
C SER A 117 -7.09 -33.11 -0.10
N GLY A 118 -6.93 -32.11 -0.98
CA GLY A 118 -7.86 -30.99 -1.15
C GLY A 118 -7.22 -29.61 -1.00
N THR A 119 -8.03 -28.56 -1.05
CA THR A 119 -7.56 -27.16 -1.08
C THR A 119 -7.29 -26.61 0.33
N VAL A 120 -6.17 -25.90 0.51
CA VAL A 120 -5.78 -25.23 1.76
C VAL A 120 -5.46 -23.75 1.54
N TYR A 121 -5.64 -22.91 2.57
CA TYR A 121 -5.12 -21.55 2.60
C TYR A 121 -3.60 -21.57 2.84
N VAL A 122 -2.85 -20.68 2.17
CA VAL A 122 -1.40 -20.59 2.32
C VAL A 122 -0.90 -19.15 2.49
N GLU A 123 0.11 -19.00 3.34
CA GLU A 123 0.98 -17.82 3.37
C GLU A 123 2.39 -18.27 2.94
N PHE A 124 3.19 -17.34 2.41
CA PHE A 124 4.56 -17.65 2.02
C PHE A 124 5.47 -17.62 3.24
N ASP A 125 6.15 -18.72 3.53
CA ASP A 125 7.13 -18.85 4.59
C ASP A 125 8.50 -18.45 4.02
N THR A 126 9.01 -17.32 4.49
CA THR A 126 10.29 -16.75 4.06
C THR A 126 11.49 -17.56 4.53
N ASP A 127 11.39 -18.24 5.67
CA ASP A 127 12.49 -19.03 6.25
C ASP A 127 12.69 -20.34 5.49
N LEU A 128 11.59 -20.90 4.96
CA LEU A 128 11.59 -22.11 4.14
C LEU A 128 11.55 -21.85 2.63
N ASN A 129 11.47 -20.58 2.21
CA ASN A 129 11.34 -20.15 0.82
C ASN A 129 10.23 -20.90 0.06
N THR A 130 9.09 -21.11 0.70
CA THR A 130 7.98 -21.89 0.13
C THR A 130 6.64 -21.59 0.81
N TYR A 131 5.53 -22.07 0.26
CA TYR A 131 4.22 -21.85 0.87
C TYR A 131 4.00 -22.78 2.06
N ARG A 132 3.35 -22.27 3.12
CA ARG A 132 2.96 -23.07 4.28
C ARG A 132 1.44 -23.06 4.43
N ALA A 133 0.86 -24.20 4.78
CA ALA A 133 -0.57 -24.29 5.11
C ALA A 133 -0.88 -23.43 6.35
N MET A 134 -1.90 -22.58 6.25
CA MET A 134 -2.30 -21.66 7.32
C MET A 134 -3.78 -21.83 7.63
N ASP A 135 -4.18 -21.62 8.89
CA ASP A 135 -5.60 -21.48 9.21
C ASP A 135 -6.10 -20.11 8.73
N LEU A 136 -7.22 -20.11 8.00
CA LEU A 136 -7.82 -18.92 7.40
C LEU A 136 -8.24 -17.87 8.44
N TYR A 137 -8.45 -18.29 9.69
CA TYR A 137 -8.81 -17.43 10.82
C TYR A 137 -7.65 -17.23 11.83
N LYS A 138 -6.44 -17.69 11.51
CA LYS A 138 -5.21 -17.62 12.33
C LYS A 138 -5.37 -18.13 13.78
N LYS A 139 -6.27 -19.11 14.00
CA LYS A 139 -6.51 -19.78 15.30
C LYS A 139 -5.55 -20.95 15.54
N LEU A 140 -5.06 -21.58 14.47
CA LEU A 140 -4.04 -22.63 14.54
C LEU A 140 -2.64 -22.03 14.34
N ALA A 141 -1.63 -22.75 14.84
CA ALA A 141 -0.24 -22.47 14.50
C ALA A 141 0.01 -22.69 12.99
N PRO A 142 1.11 -22.17 12.42
CA PRO A 142 1.49 -22.43 11.04
C PRO A 142 1.67 -23.94 10.77
N GLY A 143 1.04 -24.45 9.71
CA GLY A 143 1.01 -25.86 9.35
C GLY A 143 2.27 -26.37 8.63
N PRO A 144 2.20 -27.50 7.90
CA PRO A 144 3.33 -28.00 7.12
C PRO A 144 3.65 -27.08 5.93
N ALA A 145 4.93 -27.04 5.56
CA ALA A 145 5.39 -26.48 4.30
C ALA A 145 4.91 -27.35 3.12
N LEU A 146 4.64 -26.70 1.99
CA LEU A 146 4.09 -27.28 0.78
C LEU A 146 4.96 -26.89 -0.40
N TYR A 147 5.33 -27.86 -1.22
CA TYR A 147 6.13 -27.69 -2.42
C TYR A 147 5.30 -28.00 -3.66
N ARG A 148 5.51 -27.24 -4.74
CA ARG A 148 4.80 -27.47 -6.01
C ARG A 148 5.27 -28.77 -6.66
N ASN A 149 4.34 -29.56 -7.15
CA ASN A 149 4.65 -30.75 -7.95
C ASN A 149 5.11 -30.35 -9.35
N ALA A 150 6.27 -30.87 -9.78
CA ALA A 150 6.85 -30.53 -11.08
C ALA A 150 5.94 -31.01 -12.24
N GLY A 151 5.57 -30.08 -13.13
CA GLY A 151 4.66 -30.36 -14.25
C GLY A 151 3.17 -30.39 -13.89
N GLU A 152 2.80 -30.13 -12.63
CA GLU A 152 1.42 -30.09 -12.16
C GLU A 152 1.04 -28.69 -11.60
N SER A 153 -0.26 -28.46 -11.43
CA SER A 153 -0.83 -27.34 -10.68
C SER A 153 -1.09 -27.68 -9.20
N THR A 154 -0.71 -28.89 -8.76
CA THR A 154 -0.91 -29.39 -7.40
C THR A 154 0.34 -29.22 -6.53
N TRP A 155 0.15 -29.25 -5.22
CA TRP A 155 1.19 -29.12 -4.21
C TRP A 155 1.26 -30.37 -3.32
N SER A 156 2.36 -30.55 -2.60
CA SER A 156 2.55 -31.67 -1.67
C SER A 156 3.52 -31.32 -0.52
N PRO A 157 3.35 -31.88 0.69
CA PRO A 157 4.20 -31.57 1.84
C PRO A 157 5.61 -32.19 1.77
N SER A 158 5.85 -33.10 0.83
CA SER A 158 7.16 -33.69 0.54
C SER A 158 7.91 -32.86 -0.52
N ASN A 159 9.08 -32.33 -0.18
CA ASN A 159 9.97 -31.67 -1.14
C ASN A 159 10.43 -32.66 -2.23
N PRO A 160 10.12 -32.44 -3.52
CA PRO A 160 10.43 -33.38 -4.60
C PRO A 160 11.94 -33.55 -4.88
N LEU A 161 12.81 -32.68 -4.33
CA LEU A 161 14.26 -32.76 -4.50
C LEU A 161 14.95 -33.82 -3.61
N LYS A 162 14.21 -34.53 -2.75
CA LYS A 162 14.73 -35.65 -1.94
C LYS A 162 14.26 -37.01 -2.47
N ARG A 163 14.63 -37.36 -3.71
CA ARG A 163 14.58 -38.76 -4.18
C ARG A 163 15.88 -39.47 -3.75
N ALA A 164 15.75 -40.64 -3.15
CA ALA A 164 16.87 -41.38 -2.56
C ALA A 164 17.93 -41.78 -3.62
N HIS A 165 19.19 -41.82 -3.20
CA HIS A 165 20.28 -42.34 -4.02
C HIS A 165 19.99 -43.78 -4.45
N ALA A 166 20.01 -44.02 -5.76
CA ALA A 166 20.21 -45.36 -6.29
C ALA A 166 21.69 -45.73 -6.09
N ALA A 167 21.94 -46.86 -5.44
CA ALA A 167 23.20 -47.57 -5.66
C ALA A 167 23.08 -48.28 -7.00
N ASP A 168 23.96 -47.97 -7.97
CA ASP A 168 25.05 -48.90 -8.27
C ASP A 168 26.17 -48.26 -9.13
N THR A 169 27.36 -48.80 -8.89
CA THR A 169 28.60 -48.88 -9.70
C THR A 169 28.88 -48.02 -10.96
N ASP A 170 30.03 -47.33 -10.85
CA ASP A 170 31.18 -47.32 -11.79
C ASP A 170 31.24 -46.32 -12.98
N GLY A 171 32.46 -45.87 -13.29
CA GLY A 171 32.79 -45.01 -14.45
C GLY A 171 33.16 -43.55 -14.15
N ASP A 172 34.40 -43.30 -13.72
CA ASP A 172 35.01 -41.96 -13.75
C ASP A 172 35.27 -41.53 -15.21
N PRO A 173 35.00 -40.27 -15.59
CA PRO A 173 36.15 -39.44 -15.97
C PRO A 173 36.09 -37.98 -15.48
N GLU A 174 37.27 -37.41 -15.26
CA GLU A 174 37.48 -36.01 -14.83
C GLU A 174 36.65 -34.99 -15.64
N VAL A 175 35.87 -34.18 -14.92
CA VAL A 175 35.25 -32.95 -15.43
C VAL A 175 35.85 -31.76 -14.66
N PRO A 176 36.24 -30.65 -15.33
CA PRO A 176 36.97 -29.57 -14.67
C PRO A 176 36.21 -28.93 -13.51
N ARG A 177 36.94 -28.55 -12.45
CA ARG A 177 36.38 -27.82 -11.29
C ARG A 177 35.61 -26.59 -11.77
N LYS A 178 34.28 -26.60 -11.60
CA LYS A 178 33.45 -25.38 -11.68
C LYS A 178 34.08 -24.32 -10.78
N GLN A 179 34.51 -23.21 -11.37
CA GLN A 179 34.84 -22.02 -10.61
C GLN A 179 33.58 -21.57 -9.87
N SER A 180 33.71 -21.33 -8.57
CA SER A 180 32.64 -20.73 -7.77
C SER A 180 32.29 -19.37 -8.32
N SER A 181 31.02 -19.13 -8.67
CA SER A 181 30.54 -17.78 -8.93
C SER A 181 30.85 -16.89 -7.73
N PRO A 182 31.28 -15.63 -7.93
CA PRO A 182 31.46 -14.70 -6.82
C PRO A 182 30.12 -14.48 -6.11
N GLU A 183 30.13 -14.46 -4.78
CA GLU A 183 28.94 -14.11 -3.99
C GLU A 183 28.48 -12.67 -4.32
N PRO A 184 27.17 -12.36 -4.21
CA PRO A 184 26.71 -10.99 -4.37
C PRO A 184 27.36 -10.07 -3.31
N LEU A 185 27.74 -8.86 -3.71
CA LEU A 185 28.29 -7.80 -2.85
C LEU A 185 27.56 -7.68 -1.48
N PRO A 186 26.21 -7.62 -1.45
CA PRO A 186 25.35 -7.95 -0.31
C PRO A 186 25.83 -8.93 0.77
N ALA A 187 26.17 -10.16 0.37
CA ALA A 187 26.58 -11.22 1.28
C ALA A 187 28.02 -10.97 1.75
N GLN A 188 28.90 -10.58 0.82
CA GLN A 188 30.30 -10.25 1.13
C GLN A 188 30.43 -9.10 2.13
N TRP A 189 29.60 -8.06 2.00
CA TRP A 189 29.57 -6.90 2.89
C TRP A 189 29.07 -7.26 4.30
N ARG A 190 27.98 -8.04 4.41
CA ARG A 190 27.48 -8.54 5.70
C ARG A 190 28.49 -9.44 6.40
N ALA A 191 29.11 -10.38 5.67
CA ALA A 191 30.19 -11.21 6.18
C ALA A 191 31.38 -10.38 6.66
N ALA A 192 31.85 -9.42 5.86
CA ALA A 192 32.94 -8.52 6.23
C ALA A 192 32.62 -7.69 7.48
N THR A 193 31.39 -7.19 7.61
CA THR A 193 30.94 -6.44 8.79
C THR A 193 30.93 -7.31 10.04
N ALA A 194 30.43 -8.55 9.94
CA ALA A 194 30.44 -9.50 11.04
C ALA A 194 31.87 -9.90 11.48
N GLU A 195 32.77 -10.12 10.53
CA GLU A 195 34.20 -10.40 10.79
C GLU A 195 34.92 -9.20 11.42
N LEU A 196 34.67 -7.99 10.93
CA LEU A 196 35.22 -6.76 11.49
C LEU A 196 34.83 -6.60 12.95
N LEU A 197 33.55 -6.73 13.27
CA LEU A 197 33.03 -6.58 14.64
C LEU A 197 33.53 -7.71 15.56
N ASN A 198 33.32 -8.98 15.17
CA ASN A 198 33.53 -10.12 16.05
C ASN A 198 34.97 -10.64 16.08
N GLY A 199 35.74 -10.46 15.00
CA GLY A 199 37.11 -10.94 14.87
C GLY A 199 38.18 -9.85 14.99
N HIS A 200 38.09 -8.77 14.20
CA HIS A 200 39.18 -7.78 14.12
C HIS A 200 39.12 -6.73 15.23
N PHE A 201 37.99 -6.05 15.39
CA PHE A 201 37.83 -5.01 16.41
C PHE A 201 37.91 -5.58 17.83
N MET A 202 37.50 -6.85 18.02
CA MET A 202 37.71 -7.56 19.29
C MET A 202 39.19 -7.72 19.65
N ARG A 203 40.08 -7.92 18.66
CA ARG A 203 41.53 -8.06 18.87
C ARG A 203 42.25 -6.71 18.99
N LEU A 204 41.79 -5.70 18.24
CA LEU A 204 42.34 -4.34 18.29
C LEU A 204 41.93 -3.59 19.56
N HIS A 205 40.73 -3.85 20.08
CA HIS A 205 40.16 -3.20 21.25
C HIS A 205 39.54 -4.21 22.23
N PRO A 206 40.33 -5.07 22.91
CA PRO A 206 39.81 -6.12 23.79
C PRO A 206 38.96 -5.61 24.96
N GLN A 207 39.12 -4.34 25.33
CA GLN A 207 38.35 -3.66 26.38
C GLN A 207 36.95 -3.20 25.93
N MET A 208 36.65 -3.21 24.61
CA MET A 208 35.35 -2.75 24.10
C MET A 208 34.31 -3.88 24.07
N THR A 209 33.13 -3.59 24.62
CA THR A 209 31.92 -4.38 24.44
C THR A 209 31.54 -4.49 22.95
N HIS A 210 30.61 -5.40 22.62
CA HIS A 210 30.10 -5.48 21.24
C HIS A 210 29.45 -4.17 20.79
N GLY A 211 28.66 -3.51 21.66
CA GLY A 211 28.03 -2.22 21.35
C GLY A 211 29.04 -1.10 21.08
N GLU A 212 30.11 -1.01 21.87
CA GLU A 212 31.19 -0.04 21.63
C GLU A 212 31.95 -0.34 20.32
N ARG A 213 32.15 -1.62 19.97
CA ARG A 213 32.73 -2.00 18.68
C ARG A 213 31.84 -1.63 17.50
N VAL A 214 30.51 -1.79 17.62
CA VAL A 214 29.53 -1.32 16.62
C VAL A 214 29.62 0.19 16.46
N MET A 215 29.57 0.95 17.55
CA MET A 215 29.68 2.42 17.49
C MET A 215 31.04 2.88 16.93
N GLN A 216 32.13 2.20 17.27
CA GLN A 216 33.46 2.49 16.73
C GLN A 216 33.53 2.23 15.23
N LEU A 217 33.00 1.11 14.72
CA LEU A 217 32.96 0.83 13.28
C LEU A 217 32.05 1.83 12.54
N ARG A 218 30.84 2.08 13.08
CA ARG A 218 29.87 3.04 12.55
C ARG A 218 30.44 4.45 12.42
N SER A 219 31.32 4.85 13.34
CA SER A 219 31.97 6.18 13.32
C SER A 219 32.92 6.44 12.14
N TYR A 220 33.28 5.42 11.35
CA TYR A 220 34.08 5.60 10.15
C TYR A 220 33.24 6.05 8.94
N ASN A 221 31.94 5.78 8.93
CA ASN A 221 31.03 6.00 7.80
C ASN A 221 31.57 5.37 6.50
N LEU A 222 31.81 4.05 6.53
CA LEU A 222 32.36 3.30 5.41
C LEU A 222 31.24 2.91 4.42
N SER A 223 31.59 2.84 3.14
CA SER A 223 30.74 2.17 2.13
C SER A 223 30.86 0.63 2.21
N PRO A 224 29.92 -0.14 1.60
CA PRO A 224 29.99 -1.59 1.53
C PRO A 224 31.35 -2.17 1.05
N LEU A 225 31.95 -1.61 -0.01
CA LEU A 225 33.28 -2.04 -0.48
C LEU A 225 34.40 -1.62 0.48
N GLN A 226 34.25 -0.51 1.21
CA GLN A 226 35.22 -0.10 2.22
C GLN A 226 35.20 -1.02 3.46
N HIS A 227 34.06 -1.59 3.84
CA HIS A 227 34.00 -2.68 4.84
C HIS A 227 34.80 -3.89 4.39
N ILE A 228 34.61 -4.34 3.14
CA ILE A 228 35.33 -5.47 2.54
C ILE A 228 36.85 -5.19 2.52
N ARG A 229 37.25 -4.00 2.06
CA ARG A 229 38.65 -3.56 2.07
C ARG A 229 39.26 -3.52 3.46
N LEU A 230 38.54 -3.01 4.46
CA LEU A 230 39.03 -2.93 5.84
C LEU A 230 39.21 -4.32 6.46
N ARG A 231 38.31 -5.26 6.17
CA ARG A 231 38.47 -6.68 6.54
C ARG A 231 39.76 -7.23 5.93
N ASP A 232 39.97 -7.05 4.63
CA ASP A 232 41.12 -7.62 3.92
C ASP A 232 42.46 -7.04 4.40
N ASP A 233 42.54 -5.73 4.62
CA ASP A 233 43.71 -5.08 5.20
C ASP A 233 44.01 -5.57 6.64
N LEU A 234 42.97 -5.84 7.44
CA LEU A 234 43.10 -6.38 8.80
C LEU A 234 43.27 -7.90 8.86
N ASN A 235 43.01 -8.62 7.76
CA ASN A 235 43.46 -10.01 7.57
C ASN A 235 44.96 -10.04 7.27
N ALA A 236 45.45 -9.14 6.41
CA ALA A 236 46.88 -8.99 6.14
C ALA A 236 47.68 -8.44 7.35
N ASN A 237 47.11 -7.50 8.12
CA ASN A 237 47.78 -6.83 9.24
C ASN A 237 46.93 -6.78 10.54
N PRO A 238 46.72 -7.92 11.24
CA PRO A 238 45.70 -8.03 12.29
C PRO A 238 45.86 -7.20 13.57
N ARG A 239 46.94 -6.42 13.69
CA ARG A 239 47.26 -5.59 14.87
C ARG A 239 47.29 -4.08 14.58
N LYS A 240 46.98 -3.64 13.36
CA LYS A 240 47.14 -2.23 12.96
C LYS A 240 46.03 -1.80 12.00
N LEU A 241 45.28 -0.77 12.39
CA LEU A 241 44.34 -0.10 11.48
C LEU A 241 45.09 0.55 10.31
N PRO A 242 44.59 0.42 9.07
CA PRO A 242 45.23 1.00 7.90
C PRO A 242 45.03 2.53 7.88
N ALA A 243 46.05 3.28 7.48
CA ALA A 243 46.05 4.75 7.54
C ALA A 243 44.94 5.42 6.70
N TRP A 244 44.47 4.74 5.64
CA TRP A 244 43.35 5.23 4.83
C TRP A 244 42.03 5.24 5.60
N ALA A 245 41.80 4.32 6.55
CA ALA A 245 40.55 4.24 7.30
C ALA A 245 40.41 5.43 8.26
N GLU A 246 41.48 5.77 8.99
CA GLU A 246 41.51 6.98 9.84
C GLU A 246 41.39 8.27 8.99
N SER A 247 42.05 8.31 7.83
CA SER A 247 41.94 9.44 6.90
C SER A 247 40.54 9.59 6.31
N HIS A 248 39.86 8.48 6.02
CA HIS A 248 38.46 8.45 5.57
C HIS A 248 37.52 8.88 6.70
N LYS A 249 37.73 8.41 7.93
CA LYS A 249 36.94 8.81 9.10
C LYS A 249 37.02 10.32 9.37
N LEU A 250 38.22 10.90 9.36
CA LEU A 250 38.38 12.35 9.53
C LEU A 250 37.63 13.13 8.45
N ARG A 251 37.71 12.68 7.20
CA ARG A 251 37.00 13.26 6.06
C ARG A 251 35.48 13.09 6.17
N SER A 252 35.02 11.91 6.56
CA SER A 252 33.59 11.60 6.67
C SER A 252 32.93 12.37 7.80
N LEU A 253 33.70 12.84 8.79
CA LEU A 253 33.22 13.70 9.87
C LEU A 253 33.24 15.21 9.54
N ASP A 254 34.09 15.69 8.62
CA ASP A 254 34.10 17.11 8.23
C ASP A 254 32.89 17.46 7.36
N SER A 255 32.00 18.31 7.88
CA SER A 255 30.82 18.76 7.14
C SER A 255 31.12 19.70 5.98
N ASN A 256 32.34 20.24 5.88
CA ASN A 256 32.76 21.17 4.84
C ASN A 256 33.50 20.46 3.69
N ASP A 257 33.88 19.19 3.85
CA ASP A 257 34.55 18.43 2.78
C ASP A 257 33.51 17.96 1.75
N PRO A 258 33.56 18.43 0.49
CA PRO A 258 32.59 18.07 -0.54
C PRO A 258 32.70 16.60 -0.99
N THR A 259 33.88 15.99 -0.77
CA THR A 259 34.25 14.62 -1.16
C THR A 259 33.95 13.58 -0.07
N ARG A 260 33.45 14.01 1.10
CA ARG A 260 33.13 13.12 2.24
C ARG A 260 32.17 11.98 1.91
N PHE A 261 31.40 12.10 0.82
CA PHE A 261 30.40 11.13 0.36
C PHE A 261 30.83 10.30 -0.85
N ASP A 262 31.97 10.57 -1.48
CA ASP A 262 32.22 10.13 -2.87
C ASP A 262 32.26 8.61 -3.06
N GLU A 263 32.85 7.88 -2.11
CA GLU A 263 32.88 6.40 -2.14
C GLU A 263 31.48 5.81 -1.96
N LEU A 264 30.69 6.33 -1.00
CA LEU A 264 29.33 5.87 -0.76
C LEU A 264 28.39 6.23 -1.92
N HIS A 265 28.53 7.44 -2.48
CA HIS A 265 27.77 7.89 -3.63
C HIS A 265 28.00 6.98 -4.85
N ARG A 266 29.26 6.60 -5.12
CA ARG A 266 29.63 5.69 -6.21
C ARG A 266 28.99 4.30 -6.07
N GLU A 267 28.75 3.83 -4.85
CA GLU A 267 28.19 2.51 -4.58
C GLU A 267 26.65 2.51 -4.47
N ILE A 268 26.06 3.56 -3.90
CA ILE A 268 24.62 3.60 -3.58
C ILE A 268 23.78 4.25 -4.69
N GLU A 269 24.24 5.35 -5.31
CA GLU A 269 23.45 6.05 -6.34
C GLU A 269 23.08 5.16 -7.54
N PRO A 270 23.99 4.33 -8.10
CA PRO A 270 23.64 3.44 -9.22
C PRO A 270 22.57 2.39 -8.91
N LEU A 271 22.28 2.14 -7.63
CA LEU A 271 21.29 1.16 -7.18
C LEU A 271 19.88 1.73 -7.10
N LEU A 272 19.72 3.06 -6.96
CA LEU A 272 18.42 3.69 -6.71
C LEU A 272 17.43 3.50 -7.86
N LEU A 273 17.89 3.67 -9.11
CA LEU A 273 17.03 3.47 -10.28
C LEU A 273 16.66 1.98 -10.51
N PRO A 274 17.60 1.01 -10.45
CA PRO A 274 17.26 -0.41 -10.42
C PRO A 274 16.27 -0.79 -9.32
N LEU A 275 16.44 -0.27 -8.10
CA LEU A 275 15.56 -0.52 -6.97
C LEU A 275 14.15 0.02 -7.23
N ARG A 276 14.01 1.29 -7.63
CA ARG A 276 12.73 1.92 -7.99
C ARG A 276 12.04 1.27 -9.20
N THR A 277 12.76 0.50 -10.01
CA THR A 277 12.20 -0.19 -11.18
C THR A 277 12.04 -1.70 -10.99
N GLY A 278 12.28 -2.22 -9.79
CA GLY A 278 12.12 -3.65 -9.46
C GLY A 278 13.14 -4.56 -10.14
N LYS A 279 14.27 -3.98 -10.58
CA LYS A 279 15.39 -4.70 -11.22
C LYS A 279 16.47 -5.13 -10.22
N LEU A 280 16.40 -4.65 -8.98
CA LEU A 280 17.24 -5.05 -7.85
C LEU A 280 16.36 -5.65 -6.75
N ALA A 281 16.73 -6.82 -6.23
CA ALA A 281 15.93 -7.54 -5.25
C ALA A 281 16.22 -7.10 -3.80
N ARG A 282 15.19 -7.12 -2.94
CA ARG A 282 15.26 -6.60 -1.55
C ARG A 282 16.39 -7.12 -0.67
N HIS A 283 16.65 -8.43 -0.73
CA HIS A 283 17.42 -9.14 0.30
C HIS A 283 18.92 -8.81 0.35
N ASP A 284 19.33 -7.86 -0.48
CA ASP A 284 20.69 -7.53 -0.77
C ASP A 284 21.30 -6.57 0.28
N LEU A 285 20.59 -5.55 0.77
CA LEU A 285 21.22 -4.45 1.53
C LEU A 285 20.47 -3.98 2.81
N HIS A 286 19.81 -4.89 3.53
CA HIS A 286 19.28 -4.59 4.88
C HIS A 286 20.39 -4.13 5.87
N ASP A 287 19.99 -3.40 6.91
CA ASP A 287 20.83 -2.83 7.98
C ASP A 287 21.87 -1.78 7.52
N PHE A 288 21.78 -1.27 6.29
CA PHE A 288 22.69 -0.22 5.81
C PHE A 288 22.62 1.05 6.66
N ASP A 289 21.43 1.43 7.12
CA ASP A 289 21.20 2.57 8.02
C ASP A 289 21.90 2.42 9.39
N GLU A 290 22.26 1.21 9.79
CA GLU A 290 23.01 0.90 11.02
C GLU A 290 24.52 1.02 10.83
N SER A 291 25.01 0.81 9.60
CA SER A 291 26.45 0.73 9.27
C SER A 291 27.18 2.08 9.29
N VAL A 292 26.45 3.18 9.11
CA VAL A 292 26.97 4.57 9.07
C VAL A 292 26.28 5.45 10.11
N SER A 293 26.92 6.52 10.57
CA SER A 293 26.31 7.43 11.58
C SER A 293 25.07 8.12 11.01
N ARG A 294 24.09 8.40 11.89
CA ARG A 294 22.80 8.99 11.51
C ARG A 294 23.00 10.37 10.85
N GLU A 295 23.90 11.17 11.38
CA GLU A 295 24.22 12.52 10.90
C GLU A 295 24.91 12.51 9.53
N PHE A 296 25.76 11.50 9.28
CA PHE A 296 26.38 11.30 7.97
C PHE A 296 25.35 10.82 6.94
N LEU A 297 24.53 9.84 7.31
CA LEU A 297 23.48 9.29 6.47
C LEU A 297 22.45 10.35 6.08
N ASP A 298 21.93 11.13 7.03
CA ASP A 298 20.92 12.15 6.76
C ASP A 298 21.46 13.27 5.85
N ALA A 299 22.75 13.64 5.99
CA ALA A 299 23.42 14.57 5.09
C ALA A 299 23.68 13.98 3.69
N PHE A 300 24.03 12.69 3.61
CA PHE A 300 24.20 11.96 2.34
C PHE A 300 22.87 11.84 1.57
N LEU A 301 21.80 11.46 2.26
CA LEU A 301 20.45 11.35 1.71
C LEU A 301 19.93 12.71 1.22
N GLY A 302 20.23 13.80 1.95
CA GLY A 302 20.00 15.16 1.48
C GLY A 302 20.73 15.50 0.17
N LYS A 303 21.99 15.07 0.01
CA LYS A 303 22.75 15.22 -1.27
C LYS A 303 22.12 14.44 -2.42
N LEU A 304 21.45 13.32 -2.15
CA LEU A 304 20.71 12.51 -3.13
C LEU A 304 19.27 13.01 -3.42
N GLY A 305 18.84 14.11 -2.77
CA GLY A 305 17.52 14.72 -2.96
C GLY A 305 16.41 14.13 -2.09
N TYR A 306 16.73 13.31 -1.08
CA TYR A 306 15.73 12.82 -0.13
C TYR A 306 15.40 13.86 0.93
N LEU A 307 14.14 13.82 1.37
CA LEU A 307 13.61 14.57 2.50
C LEU A 307 13.04 13.57 3.54
N ARG A 308 12.94 14.00 4.80
CA ARG A 308 12.30 13.22 5.87
C ARG A 308 11.01 13.88 6.33
N ASN A 309 9.95 13.09 6.50
CA ASN A 309 8.66 13.58 6.99
C ASN A 309 8.54 13.47 8.52
N SER A 310 7.38 13.88 9.06
CA SER A 310 7.09 13.85 10.50
C SER A 310 7.12 12.44 11.13
N ASN A 311 7.10 11.39 10.31
CA ASN A 311 7.12 9.99 10.75
C ASN A 311 8.48 9.32 10.52
N ASP A 312 9.55 10.11 10.27
CA ASP A 312 10.90 9.65 9.96
C ASP A 312 11.01 8.79 8.68
N SER A 313 10.02 8.84 7.78
CA SER A 313 10.08 8.18 6.47
C SER A 313 10.76 9.07 5.44
N LEU A 314 11.54 8.46 4.55
CA LEU A 314 12.14 9.13 3.40
C LEU A 314 11.11 9.35 2.31
N TYR A 315 11.15 10.53 1.69
CA TYR A 315 10.36 10.86 0.53
C TYR A 315 11.15 11.69 -0.48
N ARG A 316 10.61 11.76 -1.69
CA ARG A 316 11.11 12.59 -2.79
C ARG A 316 10.00 13.51 -3.28
N THR A 317 10.39 14.63 -3.91
CA THR A 317 9.46 15.61 -4.51
C THR A 317 9.72 15.87 -6.00
N ASP A 318 10.71 15.16 -6.56
CA ASP A 318 11.18 15.24 -7.94
C ASP A 318 10.74 14.05 -8.80
N ILE A 319 9.97 13.11 -8.25
CA ILE A 319 9.33 12.02 -9.02
C ILE A 319 8.31 12.64 -10.00
N PRO A 320 8.52 12.54 -11.33
CA PRO A 320 7.70 13.26 -12.30
C PRO A 320 6.23 12.82 -12.32
N ALA A 321 5.99 11.53 -12.18
CA ALA A 321 4.66 10.95 -12.23
C ALA A 321 4.53 9.66 -11.43
N LEU A 322 3.30 9.29 -11.09
CA LEU A 322 2.93 7.91 -10.70
C LEU A 322 1.68 7.47 -11.47
N PHE A 323 1.45 6.16 -11.55
CA PHE A 323 0.32 5.57 -12.26
C PHE A 323 -0.70 5.01 -11.27
N ARG A 324 -1.99 5.22 -11.49
CA ARG A 324 -3.05 4.70 -10.60
C ARG A 324 -4.21 4.09 -11.38
N GLY A 325 -4.62 2.88 -11.00
CA GLY A 325 -5.91 2.33 -11.38
C GLY A 325 -6.97 2.88 -10.41
N ASP A 326 -8.07 3.38 -10.91
CA ASP A 326 -9.15 3.95 -10.09
C ASP A 326 -10.51 3.71 -10.75
N GLU A 327 -11.51 3.36 -9.96
CA GLU A 327 -12.87 3.11 -10.42
C GLU A 327 -13.61 4.39 -10.82
N ARG A 328 -13.18 5.54 -10.29
CA ARG A 328 -13.79 6.87 -10.49
C ARG A 328 -13.54 7.40 -11.89
N THR A 329 -14.56 8.02 -12.45
CA THR A 329 -14.54 8.53 -13.82
C THR A 329 -13.72 9.83 -13.89
N PRO A 330 -13.23 10.24 -15.08
CA PRO A 330 -12.66 11.56 -15.25
C PRO A 330 -13.66 12.68 -14.93
N PHE A 331 -14.96 12.46 -15.14
CA PHE A 331 -16.01 13.45 -14.87
C PHE A 331 -16.21 13.68 -13.37
N GLU A 332 -16.15 12.63 -12.56
CA GLU A 332 -16.19 12.71 -11.10
C GLU A 332 -15.07 13.61 -10.56
N PHE A 333 -13.84 13.41 -11.06
CA PHE A 333 -12.68 14.21 -10.70
C PHE A 333 -12.73 15.66 -11.22
N TYR A 334 -13.20 15.86 -12.45
CA TYR A 334 -13.38 17.19 -13.04
C TYR A 334 -14.43 18.01 -12.26
N ASN A 335 -15.60 17.41 -11.98
CA ASN A 335 -16.71 18.07 -11.29
C ASN A 335 -16.35 18.48 -9.85
N ASP A 336 -15.52 17.69 -9.15
CA ASP A 336 -15.00 18.03 -7.82
C ASP A 336 -13.72 18.89 -7.85
N GLY A 337 -13.08 19.02 -9.02
CA GLY A 337 -11.78 19.68 -9.22
C GLY A 337 -10.59 18.92 -8.63
N ARG A 338 -10.76 17.65 -8.25
CA ARG A 338 -9.77 16.83 -7.52
C ARG A 338 -10.12 15.35 -7.39
N MET A 339 -9.10 14.53 -7.22
CA MET A 339 -9.16 13.17 -6.69
C MET A 339 -8.97 13.20 -5.17
N LEU A 340 -10.01 12.84 -4.42
CA LEU A 340 -9.91 12.63 -2.98
C LEU A 340 -9.18 11.33 -2.65
N PRO A 341 -8.40 11.30 -1.55
CA PRO A 341 -7.87 10.06 -1.00
C PRO A 341 -8.98 9.17 -0.46
N ARG A 342 -9.15 7.98 -1.03
CA ARG A 342 -10.02 6.91 -0.52
C ARG A 342 -9.19 5.87 0.24
N LEU A 343 -9.84 4.79 0.69
CA LEU A 343 -9.26 3.66 1.44
C LEU A 343 -8.82 3.93 2.89
N LYS A 344 -8.94 2.87 3.69
CA LYS A 344 -8.39 2.73 5.04
C LYS A 344 -6.89 2.41 4.98
N HIS A 345 -6.10 3.37 4.50
CA HIS A 345 -4.64 3.28 4.61
C HIS A 345 -4.17 3.63 6.04
N PRO A 346 -3.33 2.80 6.69
CA PRO A 346 -2.70 3.11 7.97
C PRO A 346 -1.93 4.43 7.96
N ARG A 347 -1.86 5.08 9.13
CA ARG A 347 -0.99 6.26 9.35
C ARG A 347 0.45 5.81 9.52
N GLY A 348 1.41 6.64 9.11
CA GLY A 348 2.83 6.50 9.47
C GLY A 348 3.83 6.58 8.32
N ALA A 349 3.45 6.28 7.08
CA ALA A 349 4.39 6.41 5.96
C ALA A 349 4.48 7.85 5.42
N THR A 350 3.36 8.57 5.32
CA THR A 350 3.23 9.92 4.74
C THR A 350 2.88 10.98 5.79
N THR A 351 3.24 12.26 5.56
CA THR A 351 2.84 13.37 6.45
C THR A 351 1.32 13.51 6.57
N GLU A 352 0.61 13.45 5.46
CA GLU A 352 -0.85 13.56 5.37
C GLU A 352 -1.46 12.28 4.79
N LYS A 353 -2.73 12.28 4.35
CA LYS A 353 -3.43 11.05 3.95
C LYS A 353 -2.79 10.47 2.68
N PRO A 354 -2.34 9.20 2.70
CA PRO A 354 -1.73 8.61 1.52
C PRO A 354 -2.77 8.30 0.43
N ILE A 355 -2.38 8.49 -0.83
CA ILE A 355 -2.96 7.79 -1.98
C ILE A 355 -1.92 6.79 -2.50
N SER A 356 -2.31 5.53 -2.59
CA SER A 356 -1.53 4.50 -3.28
C SER A 356 -1.50 4.73 -4.80
N ALA A 357 -0.32 4.60 -5.40
CA ALA A 357 -0.09 4.58 -6.83
C ALA A 357 1.18 3.75 -7.14
N THR A 358 1.32 3.23 -8.36
CA THR A 358 2.51 2.46 -8.77
C THR A 358 3.48 3.30 -9.60
N VAL A 359 4.77 2.98 -9.49
CA VAL A 359 5.83 3.55 -10.34
C VAL A 359 5.86 2.93 -11.74
N SER A 360 5.01 1.96 -12.08
CA SER A 360 5.09 1.17 -13.32
C SER A 360 3.80 1.21 -14.16
N LEU A 361 3.92 1.62 -15.43
CA LEU A 361 2.82 1.56 -16.41
C LEU A 361 2.36 0.11 -16.64
N LYS A 362 3.28 -0.85 -16.59
CA LYS A 362 2.99 -2.28 -16.78
C LYS A 362 2.10 -2.82 -15.65
N LEU A 363 2.31 -2.37 -14.41
CA LEU A 363 1.47 -2.76 -13.28
C LEU A 363 0.13 -2.03 -13.27
N VAL A 364 0.06 -0.74 -13.60
CA VAL A 364 -1.25 -0.05 -13.69
C VAL A 364 -2.15 -0.69 -14.75
N LYS A 365 -1.57 -1.20 -15.84
CA LYS A 365 -2.28 -1.99 -16.84
C LYS A 365 -2.84 -3.31 -16.28
N GLY A 366 -2.18 -3.89 -15.29
CA GLY A 366 -2.70 -5.01 -14.50
C GLY A 366 -3.82 -4.59 -13.54
N TYR A 367 -3.62 -3.55 -12.73
CA TYR A 367 -4.59 -3.07 -11.74
C TYR A 367 -5.87 -2.50 -12.34
N ALA A 368 -5.78 -1.86 -13.51
CA ALA A 368 -6.94 -1.47 -14.29
C ALA A 368 -7.63 -2.66 -15.00
N GLY A 369 -7.21 -3.90 -14.73
CA GLY A 369 -7.81 -5.11 -15.29
C GLY A 369 -7.58 -5.26 -16.80
N ARG A 370 -6.52 -4.65 -17.33
CA ARG A 370 -6.31 -4.33 -18.77
C ARG A 370 -7.46 -3.50 -19.41
N GLY A 371 -8.36 -2.97 -18.58
CA GLY A 371 -9.65 -2.38 -18.93
C GLY A 371 -10.70 -3.39 -19.40
N THR A 372 -10.55 -4.66 -19.00
CA THR A 372 -11.45 -5.79 -19.35
C THR A 372 -12.00 -6.53 -18.13
N GLU A 373 -11.47 -6.26 -16.94
CA GLU A 373 -11.91 -6.90 -15.69
C GLU A 373 -12.75 -5.89 -14.89
N SER A 374 -13.81 -6.38 -14.24
CA SER A 374 -14.71 -5.55 -13.45
C SER A 374 -13.99 -4.95 -12.24
N PRO A 375 -14.27 -3.68 -11.87
CA PRO A 375 -13.79 -3.10 -10.63
C PRO A 375 -14.20 -3.96 -9.42
N ASP A 376 -13.42 -3.89 -8.34
CA ASP A 376 -13.78 -4.54 -7.09
C ASP A 376 -15.15 -3.99 -6.61
N PRO A 377 -16.16 -4.87 -6.39
CA PRO A 377 -17.52 -4.45 -6.03
C PRO A 377 -17.64 -3.63 -4.76
N GLU A 378 -16.64 -3.61 -3.87
CA GLU A 378 -16.65 -2.78 -2.67
C GLU A 378 -16.54 -1.28 -3.00
N TYR A 379 -15.67 -0.90 -3.94
CA TYR A 379 -15.53 0.51 -4.34
C TYR A 379 -16.74 1.03 -5.12
N LEU A 380 -17.39 0.16 -5.90
CA LEU A 380 -18.62 0.46 -6.64
C LEU A 380 -19.83 0.70 -5.73
N ARG A 381 -19.68 0.56 -4.40
CA ARG A 381 -20.71 0.97 -3.42
C ARG A 381 -20.80 2.48 -3.20
N TYR A 382 -19.95 3.31 -3.83
CA TYR A 382 -19.89 4.75 -3.55
C TYR A 382 -20.22 5.58 -4.78
N ASN A 383 -21.38 6.27 -4.76
CA ASN A 383 -21.87 7.03 -5.92
C ASN A 383 -20.99 8.25 -6.25
N SER A 384 -20.31 8.80 -5.25
CA SER A 384 -19.33 9.87 -5.34
C SER A 384 -18.23 9.64 -4.29
N GLN A 385 -17.01 10.11 -4.57
CA GLN A 385 -15.91 10.22 -3.61
C GLN A 385 -16.23 11.06 -2.37
N ARG A 386 -17.33 11.82 -2.36
CA ARG A 386 -17.84 12.52 -1.17
C ARG A 386 -18.67 11.64 -0.24
N ASN A 387 -19.23 10.51 -0.69
CA ASN A 387 -19.99 9.62 0.18
C ASN A 387 -19.04 9.00 1.22
N LYS A 388 -19.33 9.21 2.50
CA LYS A 388 -18.52 8.71 3.62
C LYS A 388 -18.74 7.22 3.90
N TYR A 389 -19.94 6.73 3.60
CA TYR A 389 -20.38 5.36 3.85
C TYR A 389 -20.72 4.66 2.53
N PRO A 390 -20.53 3.33 2.46
CA PRO A 390 -20.95 2.55 1.29
C PRO A 390 -22.47 2.49 1.21
N GLY A 391 -22.99 2.64 -0.01
CA GLY A 391 -24.39 2.39 -0.33
C GLY A 391 -24.71 0.90 -0.51
N LYS A 392 -25.99 0.64 -0.80
CA LYS A 392 -26.55 -0.70 -1.02
C LYS A 392 -26.83 -0.96 -2.49
N LYS A 393 -26.78 -2.22 -2.92
CA LYS A 393 -27.30 -2.60 -4.24
C LYS A 393 -28.84 -2.62 -4.20
N PRO A 394 -29.54 -2.36 -5.32
CA PRO A 394 -30.99 -2.48 -5.39
C PRO A 394 -31.46 -3.85 -4.88
N GLY A 395 -32.35 -3.85 -3.89
CA GLY A 395 -32.85 -5.08 -3.23
C GLY A 395 -31.99 -5.66 -2.11
N GLU A 396 -30.82 -5.09 -1.79
CA GLU A 396 -30.14 -5.42 -0.52
C GLU A 396 -30.89 -4.81 0.69
N PRO A 397 -30.92 -5.50 1.85
CA PRO A 397 -31.48 -4.94 3.08
C PRO A 397 -30.60 -3.81 3.62
N ASP A 398 -31.17 -2.93 4.45
CA ASP A 398 -30.42 -1.85 5.11
C ASP A 398 -29.40 -2.40 6.10
N VAL A 399 -28.19 -1.84 6.10
CA VAL A 399 -27.08 -2.26 6.97
C VAL A 399 -26.50 -1.04 7.67
N GLU A 400 -27.03 -0.72 8.86
CA GLU A 400 -26.57 0.42 9.66
C GLU A 400 -25.08 0.31 10.07
N SER A 401 -24.51 -0.90 10.08
CA SER A 401 -23.11 -1.17 10.44
C SER A 401 -22.10 -0.95 9.30
N GLY A 402 -22.46 -0.19 8.25
CA GLY A 402 -21.52 0.22 7.21
C GLY A 402 -20.38 1.07 7.78
N GLU A 403 -19.18 0.51 7.81
CA GLU A 403 -17.95 1.21 8.22
C GLU A 403 -17.58 2.29 7.19
N SER A 404 -17.13 3.46 7.67
CA SER A 404 -16.55 4.51 6.81
C SER A 404 -15.19 4.05 6.31
N ASP A 405 -14.91 4.09 5.01
CA ASP A 405 -13.53 3.91 4.48
C ASP A 405 -12.62 5.11 4.81
N ASN A 406 -13.20 6.19 5.34
CA ASN A 406 -12.56 7.44 5.71
C ASN A 406 -12.41 7.59 7.24
N GLU A 407 -11.39 6.92 7.82
CA GLU A 407 -10.96 7.09 9.23
C GLU A 407 -10.07 8.34 9.46
N TRP A 408 -9.79 9.08 8.39
CA TRP A 408 -9.10 10.38 8.44
C TRP A 408 -10.11 11.55 8.51
N SER A 409 -11.32 11.28 9.00
CA SER A 409 -12.51 12.14 8.89
C SER A 409 -12.40 13.53 9.51
N ASP A 410 -11.58 13.69 10.56
CA ASP A 410 -11.68 14.84 11.47
C ASP A 410 -11.12 16.16 10.90
N VAL A 411 -10.66 16.17 9.63
CA VAL A 411 -9.76 17.22 9.14
C VAL A 411 -9.86 17.58 7.65
N SER A 412 -10.74 16.96 6.85
CA SER A 412 -11.02 17.37 5.45
C SER A 412 -11.50 18.83 5.36
N ASP A 413 -11.18 19.54 4.28
CA ASP A 413 -11.79 20.85 3.99
C ASP A 413 -13.07 20.77 3.14
N MET A 414 -13.42 19.55 2.70
CA MET A 414 -14.73 19.22 2.14
C MET A 414 -15.54 18.40 3.14
N GLU A 415 -16.78 18.83 3.35
CA GLU A 415 -17.82 18.08 4.04
C GLU A 415 -18.11 16.79 3.26
N LEU A 416 -17.95 15.65 3.92
CA LEU A 416 -18.33 14.36 3.37
C LEU A 416 -19.83 14.16 3.58
N ASP A 417 -20.46 13.52 2.61
CA ASP A 417 -21.86 13.14 2.70
C ASP A 417 -22.03 11.97 3.68
N ASP A 418 -22.73 12.24 4.77
CA ASP A 418 -23.08 11.31 5.84
C ASP A 418 -24.29 10.41 5.49
N GLU A 419 -24.90 10.54 4.29
CA GLU A 419 -25.99 9.66 3.85
C GLU A 419 -25.57 8.18 3.88
N ARG A 420 -26.49 7.33 4.34
CA ARG A 420 -26.35 5.87 4.45
C ARG A 420 -27.48 5.19 3.70
N ASN A 421 -27.24 3.95 3.26
CA ASN A 421 -28.23 3.10 2.60
C ASN A 421 -28.81 3.68 1.28
N TYR A 422 -28.15 4.68 0.67
CA TYR A 422 -28.50 5.12 -0.69
C TYR A 422 -28.33 3.96 -1.68
N GLU A 423 -29.15 3.93 -2.72
CA GLU A 423 -29.00 2.95 -3.79
C GLU A 423 -27.79 3.31 -4.68
N THR A 424 -26.94 2.32 -4.87
CA THR A 424 -25.72 2.46 -5.67
C THR A 424 -26.06 2.57 -7.15
N ILE A 425 -25.50 3.54 -7.85
CA ILE A 425 -25.67 3.69 -9.32
C ILE A 425 -24.58 2.96 -10.10
N ARG A 426 -23.41 2.73 -9.48
CA ARG A 426 -22.19 2.27 -10.14
C ARG A 426 -21.99 0.76 -10.12
N HIS A 427 -22.88 0.01 -9.47
CA HIS A 427 -22.71 -1.41 -9.16
C HIS A 427 -22.66 -2.35 -10.38
N ASN A 428 -22.91 -1.82 -11.59
CA ASN A 428 -22.82 -2.55 -12.86
C ASN A 428 -21.60 -2.13 -13.72
N GLN A 429 -20.81 -1.12 -13.30
CA GLN A 429 -19.64 -0.64 -14.02
C GLN A 429 -18.66 -1.79 -14.33
N GLN A 430 -18.23 -1.89 -15.59
CA GLN A 430 -17.52 -3.07 -16.10
C GLN A 430 -16.00 -2.94 -16.21
N PHE A 431 -15.44 -1.75 -16.07
CA PHE A 431 -14.00 -1.52 -16.21
C PHE A 431 -13.47 -0.44 -15.25
N VAL A 432 -12.17 -0.50 -14.98
CA VAL A 432 -11.41 0.44 -14.16
C VAL A 432 -10.66 1.43 -15.08
N PHE A 433 -10.56 2.70 -14.68
CA PHE A 433 -9.78 3.70 -15.41
C PHE A 433 -8.30 3.67 -14.97
N ALA A 434 -7.41 4.06 -15.87
CA ALA A 434 -5.99 4.23 -15.56
C ALA A 434 -5.61 5.70 -15.67
N TYR A 435 -4.88 6.20 -14.68
CA TYR A 435 -4.47 7.60 -14.60
C TYR A 435 -2.95 7.71 -14.46
N ILE A 436 -2.39 8.79 -15.00
CA ILE A 436 -1.06 9.30 -14.68
C ILE A 436 -1.25 10.54 -13.81
N LEU A 437 -0.56 10.57 -12.67
CA LEU A 437 -0.65 11.59 -11.66
C LEU A 437 0.61 12.45 -11.71
N ASP A 438 0.49 13.75 -11.94
CA ASP A 438 1.62 14.70 -11.86
C ASP A 438 2.03 14.93 -10.41
N THR A 439 3.00 14.14 -9.96
CA THR A 439 3.54 14.15 -8.60
C THR A 439 4.66 15.16 -8.39
N ARG A 440 4.98 15.99 -9.39
CA ARG A 440 6.02 17.03 -9.23
C ARG A 440 5.67 17.96 -8.07
N ARG A 441 6.63 18.12 -7.15
CA ARG A 441 6.53 18.89 -5.90
C ARG A 441 5.58 18.32 -4.83
N MET A 442 5.14 17.07 -4.98
CA MET A 442 4.36 16.35 -3.95
C MET A 442 5.28 15.41 -3.16
N GLU A 443 4.95 15.11 -1.90
CA GLU A 443 5.67 14.09 -1.12
C GLU A 443 5.32 12.70 -1.67
N VAL A 444 6.30 12.04 -2.29
CA VAL A 444 6.22 10.65 -2.76
C VAL A 444 7.12 9.78 -1.90
N VAL A 445 6.51 8.87 -1.14
CA VAL A 445 7.18 7.88 -0.29
C VAL A 445 7.34 6.58 -1.08
N LEU A 446 8.59 6.25 -1.39
CA LEU A 446 8.97 5.02 -2.08
C LEU A 446 9.33 3.94 -1.06
N ARG A 447 8.66 2.79 -1.11
CA ARG A 447 8.86 1.70 -0.14
C ARG A 447 10.28 1.14 -0.19
N GLU A 448 10.71 0.69 -1.36
CA GLU A 448 12.00 -0.02 -1.50
C GLU A 448 13.18 0.86 -1.11
N GLU A 449 13.12 2.15 -1.43
CA GLU A 449 14.14 3.12 -1.02
C GLU A 449 14.12 3.38 0.49
N ASN A 450 12.96 3.27 1.16
CA ASN A 450 12.90 3.29 2.64
C ASN A 450 13.48 2.02 3.25
N HIS A 451 13.11 0.83 2.75
CA HIS A 451 13.68 -0.44 3.23
C HIS A 451 15.20 -0.51 3.08
N PHE A 452 15.74 0.08 2.01
CA PHE A 452 17.18 0.12 1.77
C PHE A 452 17.91 1.20 2.59
N LEU A 453 17.41 2.43 2.60
CA LEU A 453 18.15 3.59 3.13
C LEU A 453 17.71 4.02 4.54
N ASN A 454 16.64 3.41 5.07
CA ASN A 454 15.92 3.87 6.26
C ASN A 454 15.11 2.76 6.95
N ASP A 455 15.66 1.55 7.04
CA ASP A 455 14.95 0.39 7.63
C ASP A 455 14.48 0.65 9.08
N ALA A 456 15.12 1.57 9.81
CA ALA A 456 14.63 2.11 11.07
C ALA A 456 13.14 2.57 11.05
N ALA A 457 12.57 2.99 9.92
CA ALA A 457 11.13 3.28 9.81
C ALA A 457 10.30 1.99 9.87
N THR A 458 10.67 0.96 9.08
CA THR A 458 10.04 -0.37 9.10
C THR A 458 10.13 -1.00 10.49
N ARG A 459 11.29 -0.90 11.15
CA ARG A 459 11.51 -1.41 12.52
C ARG A 459 10.71 -0.68 13.61
N LYS A 460 10.24 0.55 13.35
CA LYS A 460 9.29 1.28 14.19
C LYS A 460 7.82 0.89 13.94
N GLY A 461 7.55 0.00 12.98
CA GLY A 461 6.21 -0.41 12.60
C GLY A 461 5.53 0.51 11.57
N THR A 462 6.27 1.34 10.84
CA THR A 462 5.72 2.10 9.72
C THR A 462 5.17 1.14 8.66
N TRP A 463 3.88 1.24 8.37
CA TRP A 463 3.26 0.50 7.28
C TRP A 463 3.67 1.08 5.93
N PHE A 464 4.23 0.23 5.06
CA PHE A 464 4.37 0.48 3.63
C PHE A 464 3.51 -0.53 2.86
N PRO A 465 3.08 -0.24 1.61
CA PRO A 465 2.23 -1.15 0.85
C PRO A 465 2.91 -2.48 0.52
N ASP A 466 2.17 -3.55 0.25
CA ASP A 466 2.75 -4.90 0.09
C ASP A 466 3.44 -5.15 -1.27
N ASP A 467 3.14 -4.37 -2.31
CA ASP A 467 3.85 -4.42 -3.60
C ASP A 467 5.21 -3.69 -3.57
N GLU A 468 6.13 -4.12 -4.44
CA GLU A 468 7.50 -3.57 -4.60
C GLU A 468 7.53 -2.28 -5.40
N LEU A 469 6.56 -2.11 -6.31
CA LEU A 469 6.48 -0.97 -7.21
C LEU A 469 5.33 -0.03 -6.82
N GLU A 470 4.77 -0.19 -5.63
CA GLU A 470 3.77 0.68 -5.05
C GLU A 470 4.42 1.77 -4.18
N ALA A 471 3.90 2.97 -4.32
CA ALA A 471 4.37 4.19 -3.71
C ALA A 471 3.18 4.94 -3.09
N LEU A 472 3.45 5.74 -2.07
CA LEU A 472 2.42 6.54 -1.40
C LEU A 472 2.63 8.02 -1.72
N ILE A 473 1.61 8.64 -2.31
CA ILE A 473 1.52 10.09 -2.45
C ILE A 473 0.92 10.63 -1.16
N SER A 474 1.67 11.43 -0.42
CA SER A 474 1.12 12.21 0.69
C SER A 474 0.21 13.28 0.11
N THR A 475 -1.09 13.12 0.30
CA THR A 475 -2.08 14.09 -0.14
C THR A 475 -2.57 14.89 1.04
N SER A 476 -2.60 16.21 0.88
CA SER A 476 -3.28 17.05 1.84
C SER A 476 -4.75 16.68 1.92
N LYS A 477 -5.42 17.22 2.94
CA LYS A 477 -6.88 17.15 3.14
C LYS A 477 -7.71 17.50 1.89
N ARG A 478 -7.11 18.20 0.92
CA ARG A 478 -7.72 18.56 -0.37
C ARG A 478 -7.64 17.47 -1.44
N GLY A 479 -6.85 16.42 -1.27
CA GLY A 479 -6.56 15.46 -2.35
C GLY A 479 -5.64 16.01 -3.44
N ILE A 480 -5.67 15.38 -4.61
CA ILE A 480 -4.87 15.74 -5.79
C ILE A 480 -5.75 16.54 -6.76
N GLU A 481 -5.36 17.76 -7.10
CA GLU A 481 -6.08 18.64 -8.02
C GLU A 481 -6.28 17.99 -9.40
N SER A 482 -7.46 18.16 -10.02
CA SER A 482 -7.81 17.51 -11.30
C SER A 482 -6.86 17.87 -12.44
N GLN A 483 -6.28 19.08 -12.41
CA GLN A 483 -5.24 19.54 -13.34
C GLN A 483 -3.95 18.70 -13.35
N ARG A 484 -3.74 17.85 -12.33
CA ARG A 484 -2.62 16.91 -12.21
C ARG A 484 -2.98 15.49 -12.64
N LEU A 485 -4.25 15.23 -12.95
CA LEU A 485 -4.74 13.92 -13.33
C LEU A 485 -4.80 13.83 -14.85
N TRP A 486 -4.25 12.77 -15.41
CA TRP A 486 -4.28 12.50 -16.84
C TRP A 486 -4.85 11.11 -17.08
N LEU A 487 -5.96 11.01 -17.82
CA LEU A 487 -6.58 9.73 -18.15
C LEU A 487 -5.77 9.06 -19.27
N LEU A 488 -5.36 7.81 -19.05
CA LEU A 488 -4.78 6.93 -20.06
C LEU A 488 -5.87 6.33 -20.96
N ASP A 489 -5.59 6.34 -22.27
CA ASP A 489 -6.39 5.66 -23.28
C ASP A 489 -6.37 4.13 -23.12
N SER A 490 -7.26 3.44 -23.82
CA SER A 490 -7.39 1.99 -23.70
C SER A 490 -6.17 1.20 -24.13
N THR A 491 -5.33 1.81 -24.97
CA THR A 491 -4.07 1.24 -25.45
C THR A 491 -2.93 1.37 -24.43
N PHE A 492 -3.06 2.30 -23.48
CA PHE A 492 -2.02 2.75 -22.54
C PHE A 492 -0.84 3.46 -23.23
N THR A 493 -1.10 4.16 -24.34
CA THR A 493 -0.07 4.84 -25.14
C THR A 493 -0.27 6.34 -25.22
N ARG A 494 -1.44 6.84 -24.81
CA ARG A 494 -1.77 8.27 -24.84
C ARG A 494 -2.51 8.66 -23.58
N ALA A 495 -2.28 9.86 -23.08
CA ALA A 495 -3.07 10.42 -22.00
C ALA A 495 -3.40 11.90 -22.23
N ALA A 496 -4.61 12.29 -21.85
CA ALA A 496 -5.07 13.68 -21.81
C ALA A 496 -5.40 14.08 -20.38
N LYS A 497 -5.24 15.36 -20.05
CA LYS A 497 -5.61 15.90 -18.73
C LYS A 497 -7.11 15.76 -18.49
N VAL A 498 -7.49 15.41 -17.26
CA VAL A 498 -8.89 15.23 -16.86
C VAL A 498 -9.73 16.49 -17.10
N ASP A 499 -9.19 17.67 -16.80
CA ASP A 499 -9.89 18.95 -17.05
C ASP A 499 -10.17 19.15 -18.54
N ASP A 500 -9.21 18.81 -19.41
CA ASP A 500 -9.36 18.95 -20.85
C ASP A 500 -10.44 18.01 -21.41
N ILE A 501 -10.55 16.80 -20.86
CA ILE A 501 -11.61 15.83 -21.17
C ILE A 501 -12.97 16.35 -20.68
N GLY A 502 -13.04 16.91 -19.47
CA GLY A 502 -14.25 17.47 -18.88
C GLY A 502 -14.81 18.65 -19.67
N GLU A 503 -13.96 19.58 -20.10
CA GLU A 503 -14.34 20.71 -20.96
C GLU A 503 -14.82 20.25 -22.35
N GLN A 504 -14.20 19.20 -22.90
CA GLN A 504 -14.48 18.73 -24.25
C GLN A 504 -15.78 17.90 -24.32
N ALA A 505 -16.16 17.22 -23.24
CA ALA A 505 -17.31 16.32 -23.17
C ALA A 505 -18.66 17.05 -23.11
N ARG A 506 -19.12 17.56 -24.26
CA ARG A 506 -20.45 18.21 -24.44
C ARG A 506 -21.65 17.40 -23.93
N HIS A 507 -21.50 16.08 -23.81
CA HIS A 507 -22.51 15.14 -23.29
C HIS A 507 -21.94 14.18 -22.21
N GLY A 508 -20.93 14.63 -21.44
CA GLY A 508 -20.19 13.81 -20.47
C GLY A 508 -21.07 13.00 -19.50
N ASN A 509 -22.10 13.62 -18.93
CA ASN A 509 -23.06 12.94 -18.04
C ASN A 509 -23.68 11.69 -18.67
N SER A 510 -23.97 11.71 -19.98
CA SER A 510 -24.56 10.55 -20.66
C SER A 510 -23.57 9.38 -20.81
N ILE A 511 -22.27 9.69 -20.99
CA ILE A 511 -21.19 8.71 -21.06
C ILE A 511 -21.06 8.05 -19.68
N GLU A 512 -21.02 8.86 -18.62
CA GLU A 512 -20.98 8.39 -17.23
C GLU A 512 -22.19 7.55 -16.83
N GLU A 513 -23.40 7.98 -17.16
CA GLU A 513 -24.64 7.21 -16.94
C GLU A 513 -24.59 5.84 -17.63
N ARG A 514 -24.06 5.75 -18.86
CA ARG A 514 -23.85 4.48 -19.56
C ARG A 514 -22.80 3.62 -18.86
N THR A 515 -21.68 4.19 -18.45
CA THR A 515 -20.60 3.50 -17.71
C THR A 515 -21.14 2.89 -16.41
N HIS A 516 -21.87 3.68 -15.61
CA HIS A 516 -22.47 3.24 -14.34
C HIS A 516 -23.58 2.19 -14.55
N SER A 517 -24.35 2.31 -15.63
CA SER A 517 -25.34 1.30 -16.06
C SER A 517 -24.72 0.00 -16.59
N GLY A 518 -23.39 -0.08 -16.69
CA GLY A 518 -22.67 -1.28 -17.12
C GLY A 518 -22.50 -1.44 -18.63
N ALA A 519 -22.58 -0.35 -19.40
CA ALA A 519 -22.13 -0.37 -20.80
C ALA A 519 -20.60 -0.51 -20.87
N PHE A 520 -20.10 -1.29 -21.83
CA PHE A 520 -18.66 -1.39 -22.13
C PHE A 520 -18.23 -0.24 -23.07
N ASN A 521 -18.35 0.99 -22.59
CA ASN A 521 -18.19 2.21 -23.39
C ASN A 521 -16.80 2.88 -23.26
N ARG A 522 -15.74 2.12 -22.91
CA ARG A 522 -14.37 2.64 -22.76
C ARG A 522 -13.88 3.43 -23.99
N HIS A 523 -14.30 3.03 -25.19
CA HIS A 523 -13.99 3.71 -26.44
C HIS A 523 -14.52 5.16 -26.49
N GLU A 524 -15.66 5.46 -25.85
CA GLU A 524 -16.20 6.84 -25.78
C GLU A 524 -15.25 7.78 -25.00
N TYR A 525 -14.44 7.24 -24.07
CA TYR A 525 -13.40 7.99 -23.37
C TYR A 525 -12.12 8.14 -24.21
N ASP A 526 -11.78 7.14 -25.03
CA ASP A 526 -10.69 7.25 -26.00
C ASP A 526 -11.01 8.29 -27.09
N ASP A 527 -12.26 8.33 -27.56
CA ASP A 527 -12.77 9.34 -28.50
C ASP A 527 -12.67 10.77 -27.92
N LEU A 528 -12.86 10.94 -26.60
CA LEU A 528 -12.65 12.23 -25.93
C LEU A 528 -11.17 12.62 -25.89
N ILE A 529 -10.25 11.67 -25.69
CA ILE A 529 -8.79 11.92 -25.79
C ILE A 529 -8.45 12.34 -27.23
N ASP A 530 -9.06 11.73 -28.25
CA ASP A 530 -8.94 12.14 -29.65
C ASP A 530 -9.56 13.51 -29.96
N GLU A 531 -10.63 13.91 -29.26
CA GLU A 531 -11.17 15.27 -29.36
C GLU A 531 -10.26 16.32 -28.72
N VAL A 532 -9.70 16.04 -27.54
CA VAL A 532 -8.70 16.90 -26.88
C VAL A 532 -7.48 17.08 -27.80
N ALA A 533 -6.99 15.99 -28.41
CA ALA A 533 -5.90 16.05 -29.39
C ALA A 533 -6.26 16.90 -30.62
N ARG A 534 -7.47 16.72 -31.18
CA ARG A 534 -7.97 17.52 -32.32
C ARG A 534 -8.20 18.99 -31.99
N ALA A 535 -8.46 19.32 -30.73
CA ALA A 535 -8.55 20.69 -30.22
C ALA A 535 -7.17 21.37 -30.08
N GLY A 536 -6.07 20.65 -30.32
CA GLY A 536 -4.70 21.17 -30.20
C GLY A 536 -4.22 21.29 -28.75
N LYS A 537 -4.90 20.62 -27.81
CA LYS A 537 -4.52 20.58 -26.39
C LYS A 537 -3.41 19.54 -26.14
N PRO A 538 -2.61 19.67 -25.06
CA PRO A 538 -1.51 18.76 -24.78
C PRO A 538 -1.93 17.29 -24.60
N ILE A 539 -1.20 16.38 -25.23
CA ILE A 539 -1.33 14.93 -25.07
C ILE A 539 0.02 14.35 -24.68
N LEU A 540 0.06 13.55 -23.61
CA LEU A 540 1.23 12.76 -23.24
C LEU A 540 1.25 11.49 -24.09
N ILE A 541 2.35 11.25 -24.81
CA ILE A 541 2.54 10.08 -25.69
C ILE A 541 3.56 9.13 -25.05
N LEU A 542 3.24 7.84 -25.04
CA LEU A 542 4.06 6.76 -24.48
C LEU A 542 4.27 5.66 -25.54
N ASP A 543 5.53 5.45 -25.93
CA ASP A 543 5.90 4.49 -26.97
C ASP A 543 5.46 3.06 -26.64
N GLN A 544 4.85 2.38 -27.62
CA GLN A 544 4.52 0.97 -27.53
C GLN A 544 5.79 0.11 -27.42
N GLY A 545 5.77 -0.86 -26.49
CA GLY A 545 6.86 -1.82 -26.31
C GLY A 545 8.01 -1.36 -25.41
N LYS A 546 8.03 -0.09 -24.97
CA LYS A 546 8.89 0.37 -23.87
C LYS A 546 8.23 0.06 -22.52
N ASP A 547 9.00 -0.46 -21.56
CA ASP A 547 8.59 -0.46 -20.15
C ASP A 547 8.74 0.97 -19.60
N TRP A 548 7.61 1.63 -19.32
CA TRP A 548 7.57 2.99 -18.78
C TRP A 548 7.44 3.00 -17.26
N PHE A 549 8.30 3.79 -16.61
CA PHE A 549 8.29 4.02 -15.17
C PHE A 549 8.06 5.50 -14.83
N ALA A 550 7.77 5.77 -13.55
CA ALA A 550 7.57 7.09 -12.95
C ALA A 550 8.59 8.16 -13.40
N ASN A 551 9.87 7.78 -13.46
CA ASN A 551 10.98 8.66 -13.81
C ASN A 551 11.05 8.99 -15.31
N ASP A 552 10.45 8.17 -16.18
CA ASP A 552 10.53 8.32 -17.63
C ASP A 552 9.55 9.38 -18.16
N ILE A 553 8.56 9.79 -17.35
CA ILE A 553 7.49 10.68 -17.78
C ILE A 553 8.00 12.11 -17.92
N VAL A 554 7.97 12.59 -19.17
CA VAL A 554 8.17 13.99 -19.53
C VAL A 554 6.80 14.57 -19.88
N TRP A 555 6.32 15.51 -19.06
CA TRP A 555 5.04 16.17 -19.29
C TRP A 555 5.12 17.10 -20.51
N PRO A 556 4.11 17.11 -21.42
CA PRO A 556 4.04 18.08 -22.50
C PRO A 556 3.82 19.50 -21.94
N GLU A 557 4.30 20.50 -22.69
CA GLU A 557 4.17 21.93 -22.36
C GLU A 557 2.77 22.50 -22.65
#